data_AF-A0A1H9IWJ6-F1
#
_entry.id   AF-A0A1H9IWJ6-F1
#
_cell.length_a   1.000
_cell.length_b   1.000
_cell.length_c   1.000
_cell.angle_alpha   90.00
_cell.angle_beta   90.00
_cell.angle_gamma   90.00
#
_symmetry.space_group_name_H-M   'P 1'
#
loop_
_entity.id
_entity.type
_entity.pdbx_description
1 polymer ?
#
loop_
_entity_poly.entity_id
_entity_poly.type
_entity_poly.pdbx_seq_one_letter_code
_entity_poly.pdbx_strand_id
1 'polypeptide(L)'
;MKNIQVFDGARNAVYDIFSATDEEFNLIFPAGQDVAFIDEVYERGDANQLDATFNLIWTRRIPKREAQGIHGLLFYELDEKKIYYPTRKDEEATNPDGGRLR
;
A
#
# COMPACT_ATOMS: atom_id res chain seq x y z
N MET A 1 1.58 10.26 11.74
CA MET A 1 0.46 9.66 10.96
C MET A 1 0.85 9.67 9.50
N LYS A 2 0.67 8.52 8.83
CA LYS A 2 0.96 8.30 7.42
C LYS A 2 -0.33 7.97 6.69
N ASN A 3 -0.40 8.36 5.43
CA ASN A 3 -1.57 8.15 4.58
C ASN A 3 -1.28 7.04 3.60
N ILE A 4 -2.11 6.00 3.59
CA ILE A 4 -2.01 4.85 2.70
C ILE A 4 -3.13 4.96 1.68
N GLN A 5 -2.80 4.96 0.39
CA GLN A 5 -3.79 4.82 -0.66
C GLN A 5 -3.95 3.34 -1.03
N VAL A 6 -5.20 2.87 -1.05
CA VAL A 6 -5.53 1.49 -1.36
C VAL A 6 -6.01 1.38 -2.80
N PHE A 7 -5.43 0.45 -3.55
CA PHE A 7 -5.87 0.03 -4.87
C PHE A 7 -6.42 -1.38 -4.78
N ASP A 8 -7.67 -1.54 -5.17
CA ASP A 8 -8.39 -2.82 -5.12
C ASP A 8 -8.70 -3.28 -6.55
N GLY A 9 -8.56 -4.58 -6.80
CA GLY A 9 -8.78 -5.21 -8.09
C GLY A 9 -10.24 -5.20 -8.57
N ALA A 10 -11.20 -4.90 -7.69
CA ALA A 10 -12.61 -4.83 -8.06
C ALA A 10 -12.88 -3.72 -9.08
N ARG A 11 -13.64 -4.08 -10.13
CA ARG A 11 -13.98 -3.15 -11.24
C ARG A 11 -14.74 -1.90 -10.78
N ASN A 12 -15.46 -1.98 -9.66
CA ASN A 12 -16.23 -0.88 -9.06
C ASN A 12 -15.59 -0.34 -7.76
N ALA A 13 -14.27 -0.51 -7.60
CA ALA A 13 -13.55 0.03 -6.46
C ALA A 13 -13.35 1.54 -6.54
N VAL A 14 -13.30 2.16 -5.35
CA VAL A 14 -12.76 3.51 -5.16
C VAL A 14 -11.40 3.39 -4.49
N TYR A 15 -10.45 4.26 -4.87
CA TYR A 15 -9.08 4.17 -4.37
C TYR A 15 -8.90 4.94 -3.07
N ASP A 16 -9.54 4.51 -2.00
CA ASP A 16 -9.62 5.22 -0.72
C ASP A 16 -8.25 5.44 -0.05
N ILE A 17 -8.21 6.44 0.83
CA ILE A 17 -7.02 6.80 1.59
C ILE A 17 -7.34 6.59 3.07
N PHE A 18 -6.42 5.96 3.79
CA PHE A 18 -6.56 5.70 5.23
C PHE A 18 -5.36 6.25 5.99
N SER A 19 -5.61 6.70 7.22
CA SER A 19 -4.56 7.11 8.15
C SER A 19 -4.06 5.92 8.96
N ALA A 20 -2.74 5.76 9.02
CA ALA A 20 -2.05 4.81 9.89
C ALA A 20 -1.09 5.56 10.83
N THR A 21 -0.87 5.01 12.04
CA THR A 21 0.25 5.43 12.88
C THR A 21 1.56 5.02 12.21
N ASP A 22 2.68 5.57 12.67
CA ASP A 22 3.98 5.19 12.13
C ASP A 22 4.30 3.70 12.40
N GLU A 23 3.84 3.14 13.53
CA GLU A 23 4.00 1.71 13.85
C GLU A 23 3.19 0.83 12.89
N GLU A 24 1.91 1.14 12.69
CA GLU A 24 1.03 0.41 11.77
C GLU A 24 1.51 0.50 10.33
N PHE A 25 1.99 1.67 9.92
CA PHE A 25 2.59 1.87 8.60
C PHE A 25 3.82 0.97 8.43
N ASN A 26 4.72 0.93 9.42
CA ASN A 26 5.94 0.12 9.36
C ASN A 26 5.67 -1.39 9.39
N LEU A 27 4.50 -1.86 9.84
CA LEU A 27 4.09 -3.26 9.68
C LEU A 27 3.77 -3.59 8.22
N ILE A 28 3.18 -2.63 7.48
CA ILE A 28 2.74 -2.79 6.09
C ILE A 28 3.86 -2.48 5.10
N PHE A 29 4.79 -1.58 5.44
CA PHE A 29 5.86 -1.13 4.57
C PHE A 29 7.22 -1.36 5.23
N PRO A 30 7.99 -2.37 4.79
CA PRO A 30 9.37 -2.55 5.21
C PRO A 30 10.22 -1.30 5.00
N ALA A 31 11.31 -1.17 5.76
CA ALA A 31 12.15 0.03 5.71
C ALA A 31 12.62 0.37 4.29
N GLY A 32 12.29 1.60 3.86
CA GLY A 32 12.64 2.11 2.53
C GLY A 32 11.68 1.71 1.41
N GLN A 33 10.58 1.01 1.70
CA GLN A 33 9.51 0.71 0.76
C GLN A 33 8.31 1.63 1.00
N ASP A 34 7.60 1.96 -0.07
CA ASP A 34 6.34 2.73 -0.04
C ASP A 34 5.27 2.10 -0.94
N VAL A 35 5.54 0.91 -1.49
CA VAL A 35 4.56 0.08 -2.22
C VAL A 35 4.47 -1.28 -1.54
N ALA A 36 3.26 -1.75 -1.30
CA ALA A 36 3.00 -3.05 -0.70
C ALA A 36 1.88 -3.79 -1.46
N PHE A 37 2.01 -5.11 -1.53
CA PHE A 37 0.99 -6.03 -2.02
C PHE A 37 0.45 -6.84 -0.85
N ILE A 38 -0.87 -6.93 -0.72
CA ILE A 38 -1.48 -7.47 0.50
C ILE A 38 -1.04 -8.90 0.80
N ASP A 39 -0.89 -9.74 -0.21
CA ASP A 39 -0.45 -11.12 -0.05
C ASP A 39 1.01 -11.19 0.45
N GLU A 40 1.91 -10.37 -0.09
CA GLU A 40 3.30 -10.23 0.41
C GLU A 40 3.35 -9.66 1.84
N VAL A 41 2.35 -8.88 2.26
CA VAL A 41 2.21 -8.38 3.64
C VAL A 41 1.85 -9.51 4.58
N TYR A 42 0.85 -10.33 4.23
CA TYR A 42 0.44 -11.47 5.05
C TYR A 42 1.44 -12.62 5.03
N GLU A 43 2.18 -12.85 3.94
CA GLU A 43 3.18 -13.91 3.85
C GLU A 43 4.34 -13.71 4.83
N ARG A 44 4.74 -12.46 5.07
CA ARG A 44 5.88 -12.15 5.94
C ARG A 44 5.52 -11.89 7.41
N GLY A 45 4.24 -11.67 7.71
CA GLY A 45 3.78 -11.17 9.00
C GLY A 45 2.92 -12.15 9.78
N ASP A 46 2.62 -11.82 11.04
CA ASP A 46 1.62 -12.55 11.82
C ASP A 46 0.21 -12.11 11.41
N ALA A 47 -0.59 -13.06 10.91
CA ALA A 47 -1.91 -12.76 10.36
C ALA A 47 -2.86 -12.13 11.40
N ASN A 48 -2.82 -12.57 12.67
CA ASN A 48 -3.71 -12.02 13.70
C ASN A 48 -3.34 -10.57 14.03
N GLN A 49 -2.05 -10.26 14.10
CA GLN A 49 -1.56 -8.91 14.29
C GLN A 49 -1.96 -8.02 13.11
N LEU A 50 -1.75 -8.49 11.88
CA LEU A 50 -2.10 -7.75 10.68
C LEU A 50 -3.60 -7.49 10.57
N ASP A 51 -4.44 -8.48 10.85
CA ASP A 51 -5.89 -8.33 10.87
C ASP A 51 -6.32 -7.26 11.87
N ALA A 52 -5.77 -7.30 13.09
CA ALA A 52 -6.05 -6.30 14.11
C ALA A 52 -5.61 -4.89 13.65
N THR A 53 -4.43 -4.77 13.05
CA THR A 53 -3.91 -3.51 12.50
C THR A 53 -4.79 -2.98 11.37
N PHE A 54 -5.14 -3.80 10.38
CA PHE A 54 -5.98 -3.38 9.26
C PHE A 54 -7.37 -2.94 9.71
N ASN A 55 -7.98 -3.68 10.65
CA ASN A 55 -9.28 -3.29 11.22
C ASN A 55 -9.24 -1.87 11.83
N LEU A 56 -8.15 -1.48 12.50
CA LEU A 56 -7.98 -0.13 13.04
C LEU A 56 -7.70 0.92 11.95
N ILE A 57 -6.99 0.56 10.87
CA ILE A 57 -6.73 1.48 9.75
C ILE A 57 -8.04 1.79 9.01
N TRP A 58 -8.90 0.80 8.80
CA TRP A 58 -10.17 0.98 8.09
C TRP A 58 -11.14 1.94 8.77
N THR A 59 -11.05 2.12 10.08
CA THR A 59 -11.86 3.12 10.79
C THR A 59 -11.38 4.56 10.57
N ARG A 60 -10.23 4.78 9.92
CA ARG A 60 -9.57 6.09 9.75
C ARG A 60 -9.46 6.52 8.28
N ARG A 61 -10.56 6.39 7.52
CA ARG A 61 -10.64 6.90 6.15
C ARG A 61 -10.49 8.43 6.10
N ILE A 62 -9.68 8.93 5.16
CA ILE A 62 -9.47 10.36 4.93
C ILE A 62 -10.05 10.77 3.56
N PRO A 63 -10.86 11.84 3.47
CA PRO A 63 -11.23 12.44 2.19
C PRO A 63 -10.00 12.90 1.40
N LYS A 64 -9.93 12.61 0.09
CA LYS A 64 -8.71 12.89 -0.71
C LYS A 64 -8.24 14.33 -0.67
N ARG A 65 -9.18 15.28 -0.66
CA ARG A 65 -8.91 16.72 -0.57
C ARG A 65 -8.31 17.16 0.77
N GLU A 66 -8.41 16.33 1.79
CA GLU A 66 -7.86 16.57 3.14
C GLU A 66 -6.56 15.80 3.36
N ALA A 67 -6.20 14.88 2.46
CA ALA A 67 -4.97 14.11 2.56
C ALA A 67 -3.74 15.00 2.35
N GLN A 68 -2.89 15.08 3.38
CA GLN A 68 -1.59 15.75 3.30
C GLN A 68 -0.54 14.77 2.79
N GLY A 69 -0.54 14.56 1.47
CA GLY A 69 0.34 13.62 0.79
C GLY A 69 -0.09 12.15 0.90
N ILE A 70 0.50 11.31 0.05
CA ILE A 70 0.39 9.85 0.08
C ILE A 70 1.76 9.31 0.45
N HIS A 71 1.81 8.43 1.44
CA HIS A 71 3.06 7.92 2.00
C HIS A 71 3.29 6.46 1.64
N GLY A 72 2.24 5.72 1.30
CA GLY A 72 2.34 4.36 0.82
C GLY A 72 1.16 3.96 -0.06
N LEU A 73 1.41 3.02 -0.98
CA LEU A 73 0.43 2.43 -1.88
C LEU A 73 0.24 0.96 -1.49
N LEU A 74 -0.99 0.56 -1.21
CA LEU A 74 -1.33 -0.83 -0.87
C LEU A 74 -2.24 -1.43 -1.94
N PHE A 75 -1.79 -2.53 -2.55
CA PHE A 75 -2.50 -3.23 -3.62
C PHE A 75 -3.18 -4.50 -3.10
N TYR A 76 -4.46 -4.66 -3.44
CA TYR A 76 -5.28 -5.85 -3.22
C TYR A 76 -5.62 -6.49 -4.56
N GLU A 77 -5.37 -7.79 -4.69
CA GLU A 77 -5.79 -8.60 -5.86
C GLU A 77 -5.28 -8.06 -7.21
N LEU A 78 -4.08 -7.45 -7.21
CA LEU A 78 -3.46 -6.81 -8.38
C LEU A 78 -2.04 -7.34 -8.60
N ASP A 79 -1.88 -8.67 -8.56
CA ASP A 79 -0.59 -9.35 -8.67
C ASP A 79 0.16 -9.01 -9.96
N GLU A 80 -0.57 -8.74 -11.05
CA GLU A 80 0.00 -8.34 -12.33
C GLU A 80 0.76 -7.00 -12.25
N LYS A 81 0.58 -6.21 -11.18
CA LYS A 81 1.30 -4.96 -10.96
C LYS A 81 2.67 -5.16 -10.33
N LYS A 82 2.93 -6.30 -9.66
CA LYS A 82 4.19 -6.56 -8.94
C LYS A 82 5.44 -6.42 -9.81
N ILE A 83 5.32 -6.81 -11.08
CA ILE A 83 6.43 -6.76 -12.05
C ILE A 83 6.93 -5.33 -12.30
N TYR A 84 6.07 -4.32 -12.08
CA TYR A 84 6.43 -2.91 -12.29
C TYR A 84 7.07 -2.26 -11.08
N TYR A 85 7.07 -2.92 -9.91
CA TYR A 85 7.64 -2.40 -8.67
C TYR A 85 8.70 -3.35 -8.11
N PRO A 86 9.79 -3.69 -8.83
CA PRO A 86 10.75 -4.72 -8.42
C PRO A 86 11.34 -4.48 -7.01
N THR A 87 11.47 -3.22 -6.59
CA THR A 87 12.03 -2.84 -5.30
C THR A 87 11.00 -2.38 -4.26
N ARG A 88 9.70 -2.40 -4.62
CA ARG A 88 8.59 -1.96 -3.77
C ARG A 88 8.72 -0.47 -3.38
N LYS A 89 9.30 0.32 -4.29
CA LYS A 89 9.34 1.79 -4.24
C LYS A 89 8.69 2.39 -5.47
N ASP A 90 7.82 3.38 -5.29
CA ASP A 90 7.12 4.07 -6.38
C ASP A 90 8.12 4.77 -7.33
N GLU A 91 9.12 5.46 -6.76
CA GLU A 91 10.15 6.19 -7.50
C GLU A 91 11.12 5.28 -8.28
N GLU A 92 11.10 3.97 -8.04
CA GLU A 92 11.93 2.98 -8.74
C GLU A 92 11.09 2.07 -9.65
N ALA A 93 9.83 2.43 -9.90
CA ALA A 93 8.95 1.68 -10.78
C ALA A 93 9.49 1.58 -12.21
N THR A 94 9.21 0.46 -12.88
CA THR A 94 9.73 0.14 -14.21
C THR A 94 8.63 -0.04 -15.24
N ASN A 95 8.92 0.37 -16.48
CA ASN A 95 8.09 0.10 -17.64
C ASN A 95 8.17 -1.39 -18.05
N PRO A 96 7.23 -1.88 -18.89
CA PRO A 96 7.28 -3.23 -19.43
C PRO A 96 8.57 -3.57 -20.20
N ASP A 97 9.26 -2.57 -20.76
CA ASP A 97 10.53 -2.73 -21.47
C ASP A 97 11.77 -2.72 -20.54
N GLY A 98 11.55 -2.60 -19.22
CA GLY A 98 12.61 -2.54 -18.21
C GLY A 98 13.19 -1.14 -17.98
N GLY A 99 12.77 -0.13 -18.74
CA GLY A 99 13.13 1.26 -18.48
C GLY A 99 12.50 1.79 -17.19
N ARG A 100 13.02 2.89 -16.63
CA ARG A 100 12.37 3.55 -15.49
C ARG A 100 11.07 4.21 -15.92
N LEU A 101 10.04 4.07 -15.09
CA LEU A 101 8.76 4.73 -15.30
C LEU A 101 8.83 6.23 -14.94
N ARG A 102 9.75 6.62 -14.05
CA ARG A 102 10.10 8.00 -13.69
C ARG A 102 11.61 8.23 -13.64
#